data_AF-A0A937JW54-F1
#
_entry.id   AF-A0A937JW54-F1
#
_cell.length_a   1.000
_cell.length_b   1.000
_cell.length_c   1.000
_cell.angle_alpha   90.00
_cell.angle_beta   90.00
_cell.angle_gamma   90.00
#
_symmetry.space_group_name_H-M   'P 1'
#
loop_
_entity.id
_entity.type
_entity.pdbx_description
1 polymer ?
#
loop_
_entity_poly.entity_id
_entity_poly.type
_entity_poly.pdbx_seq_one_letter_code
_entity_poly.pdbx_strand_id
1 'polypeptide(L)'
;MCLRPLLVLMSAFLLFTETIVTLAQTSAEGTVPIPTHDSAKNRNPITQVLFKPSGTGNPPPTRGAGSRNDRTCSQDNIPQPLALTALVPSNQFGLTWAERPTLWVYLPKTSARQLVLSIREAGNRPHSQSFLPITGDAGVIGIPVATTASPLEVGKSYQWAVVLVCGDRPSPNDPFVTAWVQRVVPSKPFSNQPSALDRAIQYGAQGVWYDAVTTLATMRRSQPNDRALTKLWTDFLTQPSVGLGTIANEPLR
;
A
#
# COMPACT_ATOMS: atom_id res chain seq x y z
N MET A 1 -63.23 14.24 -49.02
CA MET A 1 -63.93 12.98 -49.39
C MET A 1 -63.40 11.91 -48.45
N CYS A 2 -64.12 11.15 -47.63
CA CYS A 2 -65.54 10.95 -47.29
C CYS A 2 -65.53 10.49 -45.82
N LEU A 3 -66.29 11.09 -44.91
CA LEU A 3 -67.67 10.78 -44.49
C LEU A 3 -67.78 9.59 -43.48
N ARG A 4 -68.21 9.99 -42.25
CA ARG A 4 -68.90 9.34 -41.09
C ARG A 4 -69.72 8.04 -41.35
N PRO A 5 -70.20 7.26 -40.33
CA PRO A 5 -70.78 7.68 -39.02
C PRO A 5 -70.40 6.81 -37.79
N LEU A 6 -70.43 7.28 -36.53
CA LEU A 6 -71.54 7.62 -35.61
C LEU A 6 -72.53 6.46 -35.33
N LEU A 7 -72.44 5.85 -34.15
CA LEU A 7 -73.56 5.16 -33.52
C LEU A 7 -73.58 5.50 -32.01
N VAL A 8 -74.71 6.05 -31.59
CA VAL A 8 -75.12 6.39 -30.22
C VAL A 8 -76.25 5.44 -29.85
N LEU A 9 -76.23 4.84 -28.66
CA LEU A 9 -77.37 4.23 -27.93
C LEU A 9 -76.76 3.71 -26.60
N MET A 10 -77.38 3.69 -25.43
CA MET A 10 -78.57 4.30 -24.83
C MET A 10 -78.44 3.94 -23.34
N SER A 11 -78.95 4.81 -22.48
CA SER A 11 -79.03 4.74 -21.02
C SER A 11 -79.73 3.49 -20.45
N ALA A 12 -79.26 2.99 -19.30
CA ALA A 12 -80.09 2.31 -18.31
C ALA A 12 -79.49 2.46 -16.90
N PHE A 13 -80.10 3.35 -16.11
CA PHE A 13 -79.90 3.51 -14.68
C PHE A 13 -80.66 2.39 -13.97
N LEU A 14 -79.99 1.55 -13.18
CA LEU A 14 -80.63 0.65 -12.22
C LEU A 14 -80.03 0.90 -10.84
N LEU A 15 -80.90 1.40 -9.96
CA LEU A 15 -80.68 1.58 -8.54
C LEU A 15 -80.63 0.21 -7.87
N PHE A 16 -79.52 -0.10 -7.21
CA PHE A 16 -79.47 -1.12 -6.16
C PHE A 16 -78.88 -0.47 -4.91
N THR A 17 -79.77 -0.23 -3.96
CA THR A 17 -79.44 0.13 -2.58
C THR A 17 -79.10 -1.15 -1.82
N GLU A 18 -77.86 -1.29 -1.36
CA GLU A 18 -77.48 -2.31 -0.39
C GLU A 18 -76.66 -1.64 0.72
N THR A 19 -77.19 -1.75 1.92
CA THR A 19 -76.70 -1.26 3.22
C THR A 19 -75.30 -1.81 3.53
N ILE A 20 -74.31 -0.93 3.67
CA ILE A 20 -73.00 -1.32 4.21
C ILE A 20 -73.05 -1.15 5.74
N VAL A 21 -72.99 -2.29 6.43
CA VAL A 21 -72.79 -2.38 7.88
C VAL A 21 -71.38 -1.88 8.22
N THR A 22 -71.29 -0.82 9.01
CA THR A 22 -70.04 -0.29 9.56
C THR A 22 -69.43 -1.26 10.57
N LEU A 23 -68.32 -1.91 10.19
CA LEU A 23 -67.39 -2.53 11.13
C LEU A 23 -66.35 -1.48 11.54
N ALA A 24 -66.47 -0.97 12.77
CA ALA A 24 -65.43 -0.20 13.40
C ALA A 24 -64.23 -1.12 13.69
N GLN A 25 -63.12 -0.92 12.99
CA GLN A 25 -61.83 -1.51 13.36
C GLN A 25 -61.00 -0.44 14.07
N THR A 26 -60.88 -0.61 15.39
CA THR A 26 -59.98 0.13 16.26
C THR A 26 -58.54 -0.24 15.91
N SER A 27 -57.86 0.61 15.13
CA SER A 27 -56.41 0.52 14.96
C SER A 27 -55.75 1.18 16.17
N ALA A 28 -55.21 0.36 17.08
CA ALA A 28 -54.30 0.83 18.10
C ALA A 28 -52.95 1.18 17.42
N GLU A 29 -52.62 2.47 17.35
CA GLU A 29 -51.26 2.92 17.05
C GLU A 29 -50.33 2.55 18.21
N GLY A 30 -49.74 1.35 18.12
CA GLY A 30 -48.56 1.02 18.88
C GLY A 30 -47.36 1.76 18.29
N THR A 31 -46.99 2.90 18.88
CA THR A 31 -45.72 3.57 18.61
C THR A 31 -44.58 2.62 19.00
N VAL A 32 -44.02 1.92 18.02
CA VAL A 32 -42.77 1.18 18.18
C VAL A 32 -41.66 2.23 18.38
N PRO A 33 -40.95 2.24 19.52
CA PRO A 33 -39.81 3.12 19.67
C PRO A 33 -38.73 2.70 18.66
N ILE A 34 -38.42 3.62 17.74
CA ILE A 34 -37.26 3.52 16.85
C ILE A 34 -36.03 3.40 17.76
N PRO A 35 -35.26 2.29 17.71
CA PRO A 35 -33.97 2.29 18.36
C PRO A 35 -33.07 3.18 17.53
N THR A 36 -32.85 4.42 17.99
CA THR A 36 -31.71 5.21 17.58
C THR A 36 -30.48 4.47 18.08
N HIS A 37 -29.98 3.54 17.26
CA HIS A 37 -28.69 2.91 17.44
C HIS A 37 -27.64 3.96 17.09
N ASP A 38 -27.49 4.95 17.98
CA ASP A 38 -26.43 5.94 17.96
C ASP A 38 -25.14 5.23 18.36
N SER A 39 -24.66 4.37 17.46
CA SER A 39 -23.31 3.83 17.51
C SER A 39 -22.36 4.93 17.10
N ALA A 40 -22.10 5.83 18.04
CA ALA A 40 -20.79 6.43 18.16
C ALA A 40 -19.79 5.27 18.32
N LYS A 41 -19.36 4.74 17.17
CA LYS A 41 -18.41 3.63 17.05
C LYS A 41 -17.14 4.09 17.74
N ASN A 42 -16.95 3.58 18.94
CA ASN A 42 -15.74 3.67 19.75
C ASN A 42 -14.54 3.42 18.83
N ARG A 43 -13.88 4.50 18.40
CA ARG A 43 -12.66 4.40 17.60
C ARG A 43 -11.59 3.90 18.56
N ASN A 44 -11.36 2.59 18.56
CA ASN A 44 -10.17 2.01 19.17
C ASN A 44 -8.99 2.90 18.75
N PRO A 45 -8.20 3.45 19.70
CA PRO A 45 -7.00 4.18 19.33
C PRO A 45 -6.16 3.24 18.47
N ILE A 46 -5.73 3.70 17.30
CA ILE A 46 -4.92 2.87 16.41
C ILE A 46 -3.74 2.34 17.21
N THR A 47 -3.76 1.02 17.46
CA THR A 47 -2.68 0.30 18.10
C THR A 47 -1.43 0.50 17.26
N GLN A 48 -0.37 1.01 17.89
CA GLN A 48 0.89 1.30 17.21
C GLN A 48 1.45 0.04 16.55
N VAL A 49 1.96 0.16 15.33
CA VAL A 49 2.74 -0.92 14.70
C VAL A 49 4.19 -0.73 15.14
N LEU A 50 4.75 -1.67 15.90
CA LEU A 50 6.13 -1.64 16.35
C LEU A 50 7.01 -2.56 15.51
N PHE A 51 8.15 -2.08 15.05
CA PHE A 51 9.15 -2.89 14.37
C PHE A 51 10.17 -3.45 15.35
N LYS A 52 10.23 -4.79 15.45
CA LYS A 52 11.23 -5.51 16.22
C LYS A 52 12.21 -6.17 15.25
N PRO A 53 13.43 -5.62 15.07
CA PRO A 53 14.44 -6.24 14.21
C PRO A 53 14.68 -7.70 14.62
N SER A 54 14.73 -8.60 13.66
CA SER A 54 15.12 -9.99 13.91
C SER A 54 16.61 -10.04 14.29
N GLY A 55 16.95 -10.59 15.46
CA GLY A 55 18.35 -10.75 15.90
C GLY A 55 19.20 -11.68 15.02
N THR A 56 18.61 -12.32 14.00
CA THR A 56 19.24 -13.32 13.13
C THR A 56 19.63 -12.78 11.74
N GLY A 57 19.38 -11.50 11.45
CA GLY A 57 19.53 -10.93 10.11
C GLY A 57 20.55 -9.80 10.05
N ASN A 58 21.83 -10.14 9.93
CA ASN A 58 22.83 -9.17 9.48
C ASN A 58 23.05 -9.38 7.97
N PRO A 59 23.16 -8.29 7.19
CA PRO A 59 23.49 -8.42 5.78
C PRO A 59 24.81 -9.17 5.63
N PRO A 60 24.94 -10.11 4.67
CA PRO A 60 26.23 -10.68 4.32
C PRO A 60 27.25 -9.56 4.05
N PRO A 61 28.54 -9.77 4.39
CA PRO A 61 29.56 -8.76 4.17
C PRO A 61 29.57 -8.33 2.71
N THR A 62 29.36 -7.03 2.48
CA THR A 62 29.44 -6.44 1.15
C THR A 62 30.91 -6.20 0.81
N ARG A 63 31.37 -6.60 -0.39
CA ARG A 63 32.58 -5.98 -0.95
C ARG A 63 32.24 -4.52 -1.23
N GLY A 64 33.06 -3.60 -0.73
CA GLY A 64 32.81 -2.17 -0.85
C GLY A 64 32.55 -1.76 -2.29
N ALA A 65 31.33 -1.33 -2.59
CA ALA A 65 31.09 -0.43 -3.70
C ALA A 65 31.40 0.96 -3.16
N GLY A 66 32.39 1.67 -3.74
CA GLY A 66 32.71 3.02 -3.32
C GLY A 66 31.44 3.87 -3.29
N SER A 67 31.10 4.42 -2.13
CA SER A 67 29.98 5.34 -1.98
C SER A 67 30.34 6.61 -2.73
N ARG A 68 29.69 6.86 -3.87
CA ARG A 68 29.80 8.14 -4.57
C ARG A 68 28.72 9.07 -4.00
N ASN A 69 29.15 10.28 -3.64
CA ASN A 69 28.37 11.21 -2.80
C ASN A 69 27.17 11.85 -3.50
N ASP A 70 27.03 11.66 -4.81
CA ASP A 70 25.96 12.20 -5.64
C ASP A 70 24.89 11.13 -5.90
N ARG A 71 23.99 10.94 -4.93
CA ARG A 71 22.76 10.13 -5.10
C ARG A 71 21.70 10.83 -5.97
N THR A 72 22.14 11.65 -6.93
CA THR A 72 21.34 12.49 -7.84
C THR A 72 21.94 12.41 -9.24
N CYS A 73 21.14 12.62 -10.30
CA CYS A 73 21.71 12.74 -11.64
C CYS A 73 22.51 14.05 -11.75
N SER A 74 23.66 14.03 -12.42
CA SER A 74 24.46 15.24 -12.63
C SER A 74 23.75 16.33 -13.45
N GLN A 75 22.73 15.95 -14.21
CA GLN A 75 21.84 16.83 -14.97
C GLN A 75 20.82 17.56 -14.06
N ASP A 76 20.61 17.06 -12.84
CA ASP A 76 19.66 17.63 -11.88
C ASP A 76 20.30 18.87 -11.21
N ASN A 77 20.19 20.03 -11.87
CA ASN A 77 20.72 21.31 -11.38
C ASN A 77 19.94 21.91 -10.19
N ILE A 78 19.17 21.11 -9.48
CA ILE A 78 18.34 21.55 -8.36
C ILE A 78 19.01 21.05 -7.08
N PRO A 79 19.40 21.94 -6.14
CA PRO A 79 19.78 21.53 -4.80
C PRO A 79 18.62 20.76 -4.17
N GLN A 80 18.82 19.47 -3.92
CA GLN A 80 17.76 18.62 -3.37
C GLN A 80 18.01 18.34 -1.89
N PRO A 81 17.00 18.56 -1.03
CA PRO A 81 17.14 18.32 0.40
C PRO A 81 17.25 16.82 0.73
N LEU A 82 16.75 15.96 -0.17
CA LEU A 82 16.71 14.53 -0.02
C LEU A 82 17.18 13.87 -1.32
N ALA A 83 17.95 12.79 -1.19
CA ALA A 83 18.43 12.02 -2.31
C ALA A 83 17.76 10.63 -2.36
N LEU A 84 18.01 9.87 -3.42
CA LEU A 84 17.52 8.49 -3.55
C LEU A 84 17.84 7.71 -2.27
N THR A 85 16.81 7.18 -1.61
CA THR A 85 16.93 6.53 -0.30
C THR A 85 16.15 5.23 -0.27
N ALA A 86 16.77 4.14 0.18
CA ALA A 86 16.06 2.89 0.41
C ALA A 86 15.16 2.99 1.66
N LEU A 87 13.89 2.59 1.56
CA LEU A 87 13.02 2.41 2.74
C LEU A 87 13.34 1.06 3.39
N VAL A 88 14.48 1.00 4.06
CA VAL A 88 14.92 -0.13 4.87
C VAL A 88 15.43 0.36 6.22
N PRO A 89 15.43 -0.47 7.27
CA PRO A 89 16.05 -0.10 8.54
C PRO A 89 17.53 0.26 8.35
N SER A 90 18.11 0.98 9.31
CA SER A 90 19.48 1.49 9.26
C SER A 90 20.57 0.42 8.99
N ASN A 91 20.30 -0.84 9.32
CA ASN A 91 21.18 -1.98 9.02
C ASN A 91 21.10 -2.46 7.55
N GLN A 92 20.32 -1.79 6.69
CA GLN A 92 20.13 -2.10 5.27
C GLN A 92 19.64 -3.53 4.99
N PHE A 93 18.88 -4.11 5.92
CA PHE A 93 18.40 -5.48 5.84
C PHE A 93 16.92 -5.57 6.27
N GLY A 94 16.16 -6.44 5.60
CA GLY A 94 14.78 -6.74 5.99
C GLY A 94 14.35 -8.15 5.63
N LEU A 95 13.35 -8.65 6.35
CA LEU A 95 12.72 -9.92 6.05
C LEU A 95 11.43 -9.72 5.23
N THR A 96 11.11 -10.72 4.42
CA THR A 96 9.85 -10.81 3.67
C THR A 96 9.21 -12.18 3.83
N TRP A 97 7.88 -12.26 3.83
CA TRP A 97 7.14 -13.51 3.66
C TRP A 97 6.68 -13.71 2.22
N ALA A 98 6.47 -12.61 1.49
CA ALA A 98 6.13 -12.64 0.08
C ALA A 98 7.24 -13.31 -0.76
N GLU A 99 6.82 -14.15 -1.71
CA GLU A 99 7.74 -14.76 -2.68
C GLU A 99 8.34 -13.74 -3.65
N ARG A 100 7.61 -12.64 -3.87
CA ARG A 100 7.95 -11.51 -4.72
C ARG A 100 7.61 -10.24 -3.94
N PRO A 101 8.51 -9.75 -3.06
CA PRO A 101 8.23 -8.58 -2.25
C PRO A 101 8.03 -7.33 -3.10
N THR A 102 7.41 -6.31 -2.51
CA THR A 102 7.55 -4.93 -3.00
C THR A 102 8.70 -4.27 -2.26
N LEU A 103 9.63 -3.69 -3.02
CA LEU A 103 10.78 -2.98 -2.52
C LEU A 103 10.47 -1.48 -2.52
N TRP A 104 10.83 -0.76 -1.47
CA TRP A 104 10.41 0.63 -1.29
C TRP A 104 11.60 1.57 -1.30
N VAL A 105 11.46 2.70 -1.99
CA VAL A 105 12.46 3.77 -2.03
C VAL A 105 11.79 5.13 -1.96
N TYR A 106 12.47 6.12 -1.39
CA TYR A 106 12.21 7.51 -1.69
C TYR A 106 12.90 7.87 -3.00
N LEU A 107 12.10 8.25 -3.99
CA LEU A 107 12.56 8.77 -5.26
C LEU A 107 12.51 10.30 -5.21
N PRO A 108 13.65 11.01 -5.27
CA PRO A 108 13.66 12.45 -5.30
C PRO A 108 13.22 12.97 -6.68
N LYS A 109 13.09 14.29 -6.82
CA LYS A 109 12.90 14.90 -8.14
C LYS A 109 14.10 14.55 -9.02
N THR A 110 13.89 14.16 -10.28
CA THR A 110 15.01 13.77 -11.13
C THR A 110 14.68 13.90 -12.60
N SER A 111 15.71 14.10 -13.43
CA SER A 111 15.65 14.05 -14.89
C SER A 111 15.58 12.63 -15.44
N ALA A 112 15.92 11.62 -14.63
CA ALA A 112 15.86 10.21 -15.02
C ALA A 112 14.42 9.82 -15.41
N ARG A 113 14.28 9.18 -16.57
CA ARG A 113 12.97 8.72 -17.09
C ARG A 113 12.66 7.27 -16.72
N GLN A 114 13.65 6.54 -16.25
CA GLN A 114 13.57 5.13 -15.99
C GLN A 114 14.46 4.77 -14.80
N LEU A 115 14.06 3.75 -14.06
CA LEU A 115 14.91 3.09 -13.07
C LEU A 115 15.14 1.63 -13.44
N VAL A 116 16.24 1.09 -12.95
CA VAL A 116 16.56 -0.34 -12.99
C VAL A 116 16.38 -0.90 -11.59
N LEU A 117 15.59 -1.97 -11.47
CA LEU A 117 15.65 -2.85 -10.31
C LEU A 117 16.50 -4.05 -10.68
N SER A 118 17.62 -4.24 -9.98
CA SER A 118 18.47 -5.43 -10.11
C SER A 118 18.46 -6.20 -8.80
N ILE A 119 18.34 -7.53 -8.87
CA ILE A 119 18.38 -8.42 -7.71
C ILE A 119 19.44 -9.49 -7.98
N ARG A 120 20.27 -9.73 -6.97
CA ARG A 120 21.28 -10.79 -6.96
C ARG A 120 21.16 -11.62 -5.68
N GLU A 121 21.36 -12.92 -5.78
CA GLU A 121 21.57 -13.78 -4.62
C GLU A 121 22.94 -13.46 -3.98
N ALA A 122 23.07 -13.71 -2.67
CA ALA A 122 24.36 -13.70 -1.99
C ALA A 122 25.41 -14.53 -2.75
N GLY A 123 26.66 -14.07 -2.75
CA GLY A 123 27.69 -14.64 -3.64
C GLY A 123 27.67 -14.07 -5.07
N ASN A 124 26.92 -12.98 -5.29
CA ASN A 124 26.90 -12.19 -6.53
C ASN A 124 26.34 -12.95 -7.75
N ARG A 125 25.38 -13.85 -7.53
CA ARG A 125 24.68 -14.56 -8.62
C ARG A 125 23.49 -13.71 -9.09
N PRO A 126 23.40 -13.34 -10.37
CA PRO A 126 22.25 -12.62 -10.89
C PRO A 126 20.95 -13.40 -10.63
N HIS A 127 19.90 -12.72 -10.17
CA HIS A 127 18.57 -13.32 -9.94
C HIS A 127 17.53 -12.73 -10.90
N SER A 128 17.40 -11.41 -10.92
CA SER A 128 16.47 -10.73 -11.84
C SER A 128 16.89 -9.30 -12.11
N GLN A 129 16.38 -8.77 -13.21
CA GLN A 129 16.52 -7.36 -13.57
C GLN A 129 15.26 -6.89 -14.28
N SER A 130 14.76 -5.71 -13.92
CA SER A 130 13.65 -5.06 -14.59
C SER A 130 13.90 -3.58 -14.79
N PHE A 131 13.29 -3.04 -15.83
CA PHE A 131 13.30 -1.62 -16.17
C PHE A 131 11.90 -1.08 -15.99
N LEU A 132 11.78 0.04 -15.27
CA LEU A 132 10.49 0.62 -14.92
C LEU A 132 10.51 2.11 -15.24
N PRO A 133 9.49 2.63 -15.95
CA PRO A 133 9.39 4.06 -16.17
C PRO A 133 9.22 4.78 -14.84
N ILE A 134 9.84 5.95 -14.72
CA ILE A 134 9.60 6.86 -13.62
C ILE A 134 8.39 7.71 -13.98
N THR A 135 7.36 7.70 -13.15
CA THR A 135 6.14 8.50 -13.31
C THR A 135 5.88 9.34 -12.07
N GLY A 136 5.39 10.57 -12.29
CA GLY A 136 5.03 11.51 -11.23
C GLY A 136 6.23 12.27 -10.62
N ASP A 137 5.94 13.00 -9.55
CA ASP A 137 6.89 13.87 -8.83
C ASP A 137 7.75 13.11 -7.81
N ALA A 138 8.47 13.81 -6.93
CA ALA A 138 9.22 13.23 -5.82
C ALA A 138 8.30 12.52 -4.79
N GLY A 139 8.84 11.58 -4.02
CA GLY A 139 8.08 10.83 -3.00
C GLY A 139 8.49 9.38 -2.83
N VAL A 140 7.83 8.69 -1.91
CA VAL A 140 8.00 7.26 -1.63
C VAL A 140 7.25 6.42 -2.66
N ILE A 141 7.94 5.47 -3.27
CA ILE A 141 7.37 4.53 -4.26
C ILE A 141 7.63 3.08 -3.88
N GLY A 142 6.68 2.22 -4.24
CA GLY A 142 6.80 0.77 -4.16
C GLY A 142 7.13 0.19 -5.52
N ILE A 143 8.17 -0.63 -5.57
CA ILE A 143 8.71 -1.28 -6.76
C ILE A 143 8.49 -2.79 -6.60
N PRO A 144 7.43 -3.37 -7.18
CA PRO A 144 7.18 -4.80 -7.07
C PRO A 144 8.25 -5.59 -7.81
N VAL A 145 8.72 -6.70 -7.22
CA VAL A 145 9.49 -7.69 -7.97
C VAL A 145 8.62 -8.23 -9.10
N ALA A 146 9.16 -8.22 -10.33
CA ALA A 146 8.42 -8.61 -11.52
C ALA A 146 7.79 -10.00 -11.37
N THR A 147 6.53 -10.14 -11.81
CA THR A 147 5.79 -11.41 -11.77
C THR A 147 6.44 -12.51 -12.62
N THR A 148 7.20 -12.11 -13.64
CA THR A 148 7.99 -12.98 -14.55
C THR A 148 9.32 -13.43 -13.97
N ALA A 149 9.83 -12.82 -12.90
CA ALA A 149 11.06 -13.28 -12.25
C ALA A 149 10.86 -14.68 -11.64
N SER A 150 11.92 -15.34 -11.17
CA SER A 150 11.75 -16.51 -10.27
C SER A 150 11.41 -16.04 -8.85
N PRO A 151 10.56 -16.78 -8.09
CA PRO A 151 10.32 -16.49 -6.68
C PRO A 151 11.62 -16.42 -5.88
N LEU A 152 11.68 -15.54 -4.87
CA LEU A 152 12.77 -15.61 -3.89
C LEU A 152 12.63 -16.92 -3.11
N GLU A 153 13.71 -17.68 -3.00
CA GLU A 153 13.72 -18.91 -2.21
C GLU A 153 13.79 -18.60 -0.71
N VAL A 154 13.10 -19.43 0.08
CA VAL A 154 13.11 -19.34 1.55
C VAL A 154 14.51 -19.59 2.10
N GLY A 155 14.93 -18.78 3.06
CA GLY A 155 16.24 -18.90 3.73
C GLY A 155 17.40 -18.26 2.96
N LYS A 156 17.24 -17.98 1.65
CA LYS A 156 18.26 -17.31 0.85
C LYS A 156 18.21 -15.79 1.00
N SER A 157 19.40 -15.19 1.06
CA SER A 157 19.57 -13.73 1.10
C SER A 157 19.84 -13.18 -0.30
N TYR A 158 19.16 -12.10 -0.64
CA TYR A 158 19.29 -11.39 -1.90
C TYR A 158 19.62 -9.93 -1.64
N GLN A 159 20.50 -9.36 -2.44
CA GLN A 159 20.73 -7.92 -2.46
C GLN A 159 20.01 -7.35 -3.67
N TRP A 160 19.20 -6.32 -3.45
CA TRP A 160 18.59 -5.54 -4.51
C TRP A 160 19.28 -4.19 -4.64
N ALA A 161 19.25 -3.65 -5.86
CA ALA A 161 19.72 -2.33 -6.20
C ALA A 161 18.65 -1.62 -7.03
N VAL A 162 18.38 -0.35 -6.70
CA VAL A 162 17.61 0.56 -7.53
C VAL A 162 18.55 1.61 -8.09
N VAL A 163 18.63 1.72 -9.41
CA VAL A 163 19.52 2.63 -10.14
C VAL A 163 18.68 3.58 -10.97
N LEU A 164 18.90 4.90 -10.88
CA LEU A 164 18.25 5.87 -11.77
C LEU A 164 19.02 5.97 -13.08
N VAL A 165 18.35 5.83 -14.21
CA VAL A 165 19.01 5.94 -15.51
C VAL A 165 19.04 7.41 -15.93
N CYS A 166 20.17 8.09 -15.73
CA CYS A 166 20.30 9.53 -15.97
C CYS A 166 20.50 9.91 -17.45
N GLY A 167 20.90 8.94 -18.29
CA GLY A 167 21.02 9.09 -19.74
C GLY A 167 20.13 8.10 -20.49
N ASP A 168 20.56 7.66 -21.67
CA ASP A 168 19.79 6.69 -22.48
C ASP A 168 19.93 5.24 -21.99
N ARG A 169 21.00 4.95 -21.25
CA ARG A 169 21.32 3.61 -20.73
C ARG A 169 21.97 3.70 -19.35
N PRO A 170 21.88 2.64 -18.52
CA PRO A 170 22.52 2.61 -17.22
C PRO A 170 24.04 2.86 -17.32
N SER A 171 24.55 3.71 -16.44
CA SER A 171 25.95 4.14 -16.39
C SER A 171 26.56 3.86 -15.01
N PRO A 172 27.88 3.62 -14.89
CA PRO A 172 28.54 3.47 -13.59
C PRO A 172 28.45 4.69 -12.67
N ASN A 173 28.13 5.86 -13.22
CA ASN A 173 27.95 7.10 -12.46
C ASN A 173 26.48 7.38 -12.11
N ASP A 174 25.56 6.50 -12.50
CA ASP A 174 24.16 6.65 -12.15
C ASP A 174 23.95 6.44 -10.64
N PRO A 175 23.12 7.27 -9.99
CA PRO A 175 22.85 7.16 -8.58
C PRO A 175 22.07 5.89 -8.28
N PHE A 176 22.44 5.22 -7.19
CA PHE A 176 21.80 3.99 -6.77
C PHE A 176 21.71 3.84 -5.26
N VAL A 177 20.77 3.00 -4.84
CA VAL A 177 20.66 2.51 -3.46
C VAL A 177 20.59 0.99 -3.47
N THR A 178 21.08 0.38 -2.40
CA THR A 178 21.01 -1.08 -2.23
C THR A 178 20.50 -1.43 -0.85
N ALA A 179 19.84 -2.58 -0.74
CA ALA A 179 19.61 -3.22 0.54
C ALA A 179 19.46 -4.73 0.37
N TRP A 180 19.36 -5.42 1.51
CA TRP A 180 19.20 -6.86 1.58
C TRP A 180 17.77 -7.25 1.90
N VAL A 181 17.32 -8.33 1.28
CA VAL A 181 16.06 -9.00 1.54
C VAL A 181 16.30 -10.50 1.72
N GLN A 182 15.71 -11.08 2.75
CA GLN A 182 15.68 -12.53 2.94
C GLN A 182 14.23 -12.98 3.06
N ARG A 183 13.85 -13.97 2.26
CA ARG A 183 12.53 -14.59 2.39
C ARG A 183 12.55 -15.59 3.53
N VAL A 184 11.59 -15.48 4.43
CA VAL A 184 11.38 -16.41 5.55
C VAL A 184 9.94 -16.88 5.56
N VAL A 185 9.68 -17.97 6.28
CA VAL A 185 8.32 -18.46 6.50
C VAL A 185 7.77 -17.94 7.84
N PRO A 186 6.45 -17.75 7.96
CA PRO A 186 5.82 -17.41 9.22
C PRO A 186 6.15 -18.46 10.29
N SER A 187 6.64 -18.03 11.46
CA SER A 187 6.83 -18.91 12.61
C SER A 187 5.48 -19.32 13.25
N LYS A 188 4.48 -18.44 13.11
CA LYS A 188 3.10 -18.64 13.51
C LYS A 188 2.21 -18.22 12.34
N PRO A 189 1.21 -19.04 11.96
CA PRO A 189 0.26 -18.63 10.93
C PRO A 189 -0.46 -17.35 11.38
N PHE A 190 -0.99 -16.60 10.42
CA PHE A 190 -1.97 -15.57 10.73
C PHE A 190 -3.17 -16.19 11.46
N SER A 191 -3.83 -15.42 12.32
CA SER A 191 -5.20 -15.73 12.71
C SER A 191 -6.09 -15.86 11.47
N ASN A 192 -7.28 -16.44 11.58
CA ASN A 192 -8.19 -16.48 10.43
C ASN A 192 -8.54 -15.04 9.97
N GLN A 193 -8.20 -14.71 8.71
CA GLN A 193 -8.55 -13.46 8.02
C GLN A 193 -8.26 -12.17 8.82
N PRO A 194 -7.00 -11.89 9.17
CA PRO A 194 -6.65 -10.69 9.93
C PRO A 194 -6.92 -9.42 9.13
N SER A 195 -7.28 -8.33 9.82
CA SER A 195 -7.36 -7.01 9.19
C SER A 195 -5.98 -6.59 8.65
N ALA A 196 -5.94 -5.62 7.74
CA ALA A 196 -4.67 -5.09 7.23
C ALA A 196 -3.79 -4.52 8.36
N LEU A 197 -4.40 -3.88 9.37
CA LEU A 197 -3.68 -3.38 10.53
C LEU A 197 -3.09 -4.53 11.36
N ASP A 198 -3.87 -5.57 11.63
CA ASP A 198 -3.40 -6.75 12.38
C ASP A 198 -2.24 -7.44 11.66
N ARG A 199 -2.29 -7.52 10.31
CA ARG A 199 -1.16 -8.01 9.53
C ARG A 199 0.08 -7.15 9.71
N ALA A 200 -0.04 -5.82 9.60
CA ALA A 200 1.08 -4.91 9.80
C ALA A 200 1.69 -5.04 11.20
N ILE A 201 0.86 -5.15 12.24
CA ILE A 201 1.28 -5.39 13.63
C ILE A 201 2.05 -6.71 13.72
N GLN A 202 1.53 -7.79 13.15
CA GLN A 202 2.16 -9.10 13.18
C GLN A 202 3.50 -9.12 12.42
N TYR A 203 3.57 -8.50 11.23
CA TYR A 203 4.79 -8.36 10.47
C TYR A 203 5.85 -7.59 11.26
N GLY A 204 5.50 -6.44 11.83
CA GLY A 204 6.40 -5.62 12.64
C GLY A 204 6.94 -6.37 13.86
N ALA A 205 6.06 -7.10 14.57
CA ALA A 205 6.43 -7.89 15.74
C ALA A 205 7.36 -9.07 15.41
N GLN A 206 7.31 -9.58 14.18
CA GLN A 206 8.15 -10.69 13.69
C GLN A 206 9.35 -10.21 12.85
N GLY A 207 9.60 -8.90 12.75
CA GLY A 207 10.73 -8.34 11.99
C GLY A 207 10.57 -8.42 10.47
N VAL A 208 9.36 -8.65 9.96
CA VAL A 208 9.03 -8.80 8.53
C VAL A 208 8.83 -7.44 7.90
N TRP A 209 9.95 -6.75 7.66
CA TRP A 209 9.98 -5.36 7.24
C TRP A 209 9.22 -5.08 5.93
N TYR A 210 9.51 -5.82 4.85
CA TYR A 210 8.99 -5.49 3.53
C TYR A 210 7.46 -5.63 3.46
N ASP A 211 6.91 -6.67 4.08
CA ASP A 211 5.46 -6.88 4.15
C ASP A 211 4.78 -5.83 5.07
N ALA A 212 5.42 -5.44 6.18
CA ALA A 212 4.90 -4.39 7.07
C ALA A 212 4.78 -3.05 6.34
N VAL A 213 5.86 -2.58 5.70
CA VAL A 213 5.87 -1.33 4.92
C VAL A 213 4.84 -1.39 3.80
N THR A 214 4.79 -2.49 3.05
CA THR A 214 3.85 -2.65 1.93
C THR A 214 2.40 -2.56 2.41
N THR A 215 2.10 -3.19 3.55
CA THR A 215 0.76 -3.17 4.13
C THR A 215 0.36 -1.77 4.59
N LEU A 216 1.24 -1.08 5.33
CA LEU A 216 1.00 0.29 5.80
C LEU A 216 0.88 1.28 4.65
N ALA A 217 1.75 1.19 3.65
CA ALA A 217 1.69 2.03 2.47
C ALA A 217 0.38 1.83 1.69
N THR A 218 -0.06 0.58 1.53
CA THR A 218 -1.33 0.26 0.86
C THR A 218 -2.52 0.83 1.62
N MET A 219 -2.53 0.71 2.96
CA MET A 219 -3.57 1.32 3.80
C MET A 219 -3.59 2.84 3.62
N ARG A 220 -2.43 3.51 3.73
CA ARG A 220 -2.33 4.97 3.57
C ARG A 220 -2.77 5.44 2.17
N ARG A 221 -2.38 4.75 1.09
CA ARG A 221 -2.82 5.08 -0.28
C ARG A 221 -4.32 4.90 -0.50
N SER A 222 -4.92 3.90 0.15
CA SER A 222 -6.36 3.64 0.02
C SER A 222 -7.22 4.71 0.68
N GLN A 223 -6.65 5.45 1.64
CA GLN A 223 -7.35 6.45 2.46
C GLN A 223 -6.42 7.65 2.71
N PRO A 224 -6.09 8.44 1.67
CA PRO A 224 -5.04 9.46 1.74
C PRO A 224 -5.35 10.61 2.72
N ASN A 225 -6.63 10.84 3.03
CA ASN A 225 -7.08 11.88 3.96
C ASN A 225 -7.20 11.38 5.42
N ASP A 226 -6.93 10.10 5.68
CA ASP A 226 -6.96 9.55 7.03
C ASP A 226 -5.69 9.98 7.80
N ARG A 227 -5.88 10.92 8.72
CA ARG A 227 -4.81 11.43 9.59
C ARG A 227 -4.23 10.37 10.50
N ALA A 228 -5.02 9.39 10.91
CA ALA A 228 -4.58 8.33 11.80
C ALA A 228 -3.68 7.34 11.04
N LEU A 229 -3.98 7.03 9.77
CA LEU A 229 -3.08 6.26 8.90
C LEU A 229 -1.80 7.02 8.55
N THR A 230 -1.90 8.33 8.32
CA THR A 230 -0.72 9.19 8.11
C THR A 230 0.18 9.16 9.34
N LYS A 231 -0.39 9.34 10.54
CA LYS A 231 0.36 9.25 11.80
C LYS A 231 0.98 7.86 11.98
N LEU A 232 0.21 6.79 11.73
CA LEU A 232 0.71 5.41 11.86
C LEU A 232 1.92 5.15 10.96
N TRP A 233 1.88 5.62 9.71
CA TRP A 233 3.00 5.55 8.78
C TRP A 233 4.21 6.32 9.29
N THR A 234 4.02 7.59 9.67
CA THR A 234 5.12 8.44 10.14
C THR A 234 5.74 7.88 11.42
N ASP A 235 4.92 7.46 12.39
CA ASP A 235 5.36 6.84 13.64
C ASP A 235 6.15 5.55 13.35
N PHE A 236 5.75 4.74 12.37
CA PHE A 236 6.45 3.51 12.00
C PHE A 236 7.85 3.78 11.43
N LEU A 237 7.96 4.74 10.51
CA LEU A 237 9.25 5.08 9.88
C LEU A 237 10.21 5.85 10.80
N THR A 238 9.68 6.58 11.79
CA THR A 238 10.47 7.38 12.73
C THR A 238 10.98 6.60 13.94
N GLN A 239 10.65 5.30 14.06
CA GLN A 239 11.12 4.50 15.20
C GLN A 239 12.66 4.47 15.27
N PRO A 240 13.25 4.50 16.48
CA PRO A 240 14.70 4.47 16.65
C PRO A 240 15.37 3.24 16.00
N SER A 241 14.68 2.10 15.96
CA SER A 241 15.15 0.87 15.30
C SER A 241 15.12 0.93 13.77
N VAL A 242 14.42 1.92 13.19
CA VAL A 242 14.20 2.06 11.75
C VAL A 242 15.04 3.21 11.18
N GLY A 243 14.88 4.43 11.70
CA GLY A 243 15.69 5.59 11.34
C GLY A 243 15.34 6.27 10.00
N LEU A 244 14.10 6.17 9.52
CA LEU A 244 13.65 6.75 8.24
C LEU A 244 12.86 8.06 8.42
N GLY A 245 13.10 8.79 9.51
CA GLY A 245 12.33 9.98 9.86
C GLY A 245 12.44 11.13 8.84
N THR A 246 13.56 11.24 8.13
CA THR A 246 13.80 12.30 7.12
C THR A 246 12.88 12.21 5.91
N ILE A 247 12.38 11.00 5.60
CA ILE A 247 11.48 10.74 4.46
C ILE A 247 10.07 10.35 4.89
N ALA A 248 9.79 10.33 6.20
CA ALA A 248 8.54 9.81 6.74
C ALA A 248 7.31 10.63 6.33
N ASN A 249 7.50 11.94 6.15
CA ASN A 249 6.44 12.87 5.75
C ASN A 249 6.35 13.11 4.24
N GLU A 250 7.22 12.46 3.45
CA GLU A 250 7.20 12.60 2.00
C GLU A 250 5.91 12.00 1.40
N PRO A 251 5.46 12.50 0.24
CA PRO A 251 4.30 11.96 -0.46
C PRO A 251 4.48 10.47 -0.75
N LEU A 252 3.41 9.69 -0.55
CA LEU A 252 3.38 8.28 -0.92
C LEU A 252 2.67 8.14 -2.26
N ARG A 253 3.34 7.52 -3.23
CA ARG A 253 2.87 7.35 -4.62
C ARG A 253 2.54 5.89 -4.95
#